data_AF-A0AAU6XCM8-F1
#
_entry.id   AF-A0AAU6XCM8-F1
#
_cell.length_a   1.000
_cell.length_b   1.000
_cell.length_c   1.000
_cell.angle_alpha   90.00
_cell.angle_beta   90.00
_cell.angle_gamma   90.00
#
_symmetry.space_group_name_H-M   'P 1'
#
loop_
_entity.id
_entity.type
_entity.pdbx_description
1 polymer ?
#
loop_
_entity_poly.entity_id
_entity_poly.type
_entity_poly.pdbx_seq_one_letter_code
_entity_poly.pdbx_strand_id
1 'polypeptide(L)'
;MDLTGLALRAAAGRPHVLLATLPGGTAARLEAERALRLRDWPLAATPAQADVLLVVGPDRPDLHAAVARLWQDLPAPRARVHARGAEDVEAALGTGQARLSSLAGQQAEAPGGATQGGDTGSPHHQDSRCGEEQGETNGDADGSHDEHDGGGGGHHHDADAQHGDEQAGSHERHEGHEGHDGEDDHSKGHGGHGGHGGGDMEMPGGLPMAEQGEDRDGLMLDQLHVPLGPLLADWPAGLTIHVTLQGDLVQEAEVEEPLRHDTAAAEAFWVQPWLRAAGGEPVVVGEAARRRAAAHLDSLARLLSVAGWPAEAIVARRLRDDLLDGAPGVAVAPRLARLDRRVSRSRTLAWLTRGIGQVSAEVARETGVSGPAARADGDVTDRYRQWLADIRRDVGQMEQPSPMRLAVDESPRGWWRNDRPPSSALIALLPGLLNGVELAAARLIVASLDPDLDELPVVRSEVGACG
;
A
#
# COMPACT_ATOMS: atom_id res chain seq x y z
N MET A 1 23.56 -13.41 -30.35
CA MET A 1 22.15 -13.05 -30.11
C MET A 1 22.09 -12.28 -28.81
N ASP A 2 21.44 -11.12 -28.79
CA ASP A 2 21.29 -10.32 -27.56
C ASP A 2 20.16 -10.91 -26.70
N LEU A 3 20.50 -11.93 -25.91
CA LEU A 3 19.59 -12.62 -25.00
C LEU A 3 19.06 -11.69 -23.90
N THR A 4 19.91 -10.76 -23.43
CA THR A 4 19.56 -9.76 -22.44
C THR A 4 18.48 -8.83 -22.97
N GLY A 5 18.64 -8.29 -24.18
CA GLY A 5 17.63 -7.44 -24.82
C GLY A 5 16.33 -8.18 -25.15
N LEU A 6 16.36 -9.50 -25.37
CA LEU A 6 15.15 -10.32 -25.52
C LEU A 6 14.42 -10.50 -24.19
N ALA A 7 15.14 -10.81 -23.11
CA ALA A 7 14.57 -10.96 -21.77
C ALA A 7 13.95 -9.64 -21.26
N LEU A 8 14.63 -8.51 -21.47
CA LEU A 8 14.13 -7.18 -21.11
C LEU A 8 12.84 -6.82 -21.86
N ARG A 9 12.76 -7.13 -23.16
CA ARG A 9 11.54 -6.91 -23.95
C ARG A 9 10.39 -7.82 -23.53
N ALA A 10 10.69 -9.06 -23.14
CA ALA A 10 9.68 -9.96 -22.60
C ALA A 10 9.14 -9.45 -21.25
N ALA A 11 10.01 -9.02 -20.33
CA ALA A 11 9.62 -8.42 -19.04
C ALA A 11 8.79 -7.14 -19.23
N ALA A 12 9.15 -6.29 -20.19
CA ALA A 12 8.42 -5.07 -20.52
C ALA A 12 7.06 -5.31 -21.23
N GLY A 13 6.74 -6.55 -21.62
CA GLY A 13 5.49 -6.87 -22.32
C GLY A 13 4.25 -6.74 -21.44
N ARG A 14 4.37 -7.10 -20.15
CA ARG A 14 3.29 -7.05 -19.17
C ARG A 14 3.85 -6.78 -17.75
N PRO A 15 4.40 -5.58 -17.52
CA PRO A 15 5.07 -5.25 -16.27
C PRO A 15 4.08 -5.17 -15.10
N HIS A 16 4.54 -5.62 -13.93
CA HIS A 16 3.85 -5.43 -12.66
C HIS A 16 4.15 -4.03 -12.12
N VAL A 17 3.10 -3.28 -11.84
CA VAL A 17 3.23 -1.88 -11.44
C VAL A 17 2.89 -1.73 -9.97
N LEU A 18 3.85 -1.29 -9.17
CA LEU A 18 3.60 -0.80 -7.82
C LEU A 18 3.16 0.66 -7.91
N LEU A 19 1.94 0.94 -7.48
CA LEU A 19 1.35 2.28 -7.49
C LEU A 19 1.53 2.96 -6.13
N ALA A 20 2.35 3.99 -6.07
CA ALA A 20 2.55 4.82 -4.88
C ALA A 20 1.79 6.14 -5.02
N THR A 21 0.71 6.30 -4.26
CA THR A 21 -0.13 7.52 -4.31
C THR A 21 0.31 8.52 -3.27
N LEU A 22 0.72 9.70 -3.72
CA LEU A 22 1.03 10.84 -2.87
C LEU A 22 -0.26 11.59 -2.50
N PRO A 23 -0.30 12.31 -1.35
CA PRO A 23 -1.39 13.24 -1.03
C PRO A 23 -1.68 14.21 -2.18
N GLY A 24 -2.97 14.43 -2.49
CA GLY A 24 -3.45 15.17 -3.65
C GLY A 24 -3.41 14.39 -4.97
N GLY A 25 -2.91 13.16 -4.96
CA GLY A 25 -2.75 12.30 -6.15
C GLY A 25 -3.97 11.46 -6.50
N THR A 26 -5.12 11.66 -5.84
CA THR A 26 -6.30 10.79 -6.01
C THR A 26 -6.75 10.69 -7.48
N ALA A 27 -6.87 11.81 -8.21
CA ALA A 27 -7.26 11.78 -9.62
C ALA A 27 -6.27 10.96 -10.48
N ALA A 28 -4.98 11.18 -10.28
CA ALA A 28 -3.91 10.47 -11.00
C ALA A 28 -3.87 8.98 -10.66
N ARG A 29 -4.13 8.60 -9.40
CA ARG A 29 -4.27 7.20 -8.98
C ARG A 29 -5.42 6.51 -9.72
N LEU A 30 -6.59 7.14 -9.76
CA LEU A 30 -7.77 6.57 -10.42
C LEU A 30 -7.52 6.35 -11.92
N GLU A 31 -6.89 7.32 -12.58
CA GLU A 31 -6.51 7.18 -13.99
C GLU A 31 -5.43 6.10 -14.19
N ALA A 32 -4.45 6.00 -13.30
CA ALA A 32 -3.44 4.92 -13.34
C ALA A 32 -4.08 3.54 -13.21
N GLU A 33 -4.98 3.34 -12.25
CA GLU A 33 -5.70 2.06 -12.09
C GLU A 33 -6.50 1.70 -13.35
N ARG A 34 -7.15 2.68 -13.98
CA ARG A 34 -7.88 2.51 -15.23
C ARG A 34 -6.95 2.16 -16.39
N ALA A 35 -5.88 2.92 -16.58
CA ALA A 35 -4.90 2.73 -17.64
C ALA A 35 -4.25 1.34 -17.57
N LEU A 36 -3.81 0.93 -16.38
CA LEU A 36 -3.24 -0.39 -16.14
C LEU A 36 -4.23 -1.51 -16.49
N ARG A 37 -5.50 -1.36 -16.08
CA ARG A 37 -6.56 -2.31 -16.43
C ARG A 37 -6.80 -2.40 -17.94
N LEU A 38 -6.80 -1.29 -18.66
CA LEU A 38 -7.01 -1.27 -20.11
C LEU A 38 -5.83 -1.89 -20.88
N ARG A 39 -4.63 -1.83 -20.31
CA ARG A 39 -3.40 -2.42 -20.86
C ARG A 39 -3.16 -3.86 -20.41
N ASP A 40 -4.03 -4.41 -19.56
CA ASP A 40 -3.84 -5.70 -18.87
C ASP A 40 -2.50 -5.78 -18.11
N TRP A 41 -2.08 -4.66 -17.52
CA TRP A 41 -0.89 -4.60 -16.65
C TRP A 41 -1.31 -4.84 -15.20
N PRO A 42 -0.72 -5.84 -14.52
CA PRO A 42 -1.07 -6.16 -13.13
C PRO A 42 -0.57 -5.09 -12.16
N LEU A 43 -1.39 -4.79 -11.15
CA LEU A 43 -0.95 -4.04 -9.96
C LEU A 43 -0.16 -4.97 -9.04
N ALA A 44 1.03 -4.55 -8.63
CA ALA A 44 1.83 -5.23 -7.63
C ALA A 44 1.37 -4.82 -6.22
N ALA A 45 1.29 -5.78 -5.30
CA ALA A 45 0.96 -5.52 -3.90
C ALA A 45 2.19 -5.16 -3.05
N THR A 46 3.39 -5.55 -3.52
CA THR A 46 4.66 -5.36 -2.81
C THR A 46 5.78 -4.91 -3.76
N PRO A 47 6.79 -4.20 -3.25
CA PRO A 47 8.01 -3.86 -3.99
C PRO A 47 8.67 -5.05 -4.69
N ALA A 48 8.75 -6.19 -4.00
CA ALA A 48 9.40 -7.41 -4.49
C ALA A 48 8.72 -8.03 -5.73
N GLN A 49 7.46 -7.68 -5.99
CA GLN A 49 6.68 -8.18 -7.13
C GLN A 49 6.64 -7.18 -8.30
N ALA A 50 7.26 -6.01 -8.17
CA ALA A 50 7.07 -4.91 -9.11
C ALA A 50 8.26 -4.72 -10.05
N ASP A 51 7.94 -4.47 -11.32
CA ASP A 51 8.88 -4.07 -12.35
C ASP A 51 8.89 -2.53 -12.52
N VAL A 52 7.75 -1.88 -12.26
CA VAL A 52 7.63 -0.41 -12.34
C VAL A 52 7.13 0.16 -11.02
N LEU A 53 7.85 1.13 -10.48
CA LEU A 53 7.33 2.03 -9.46
C LEU A 53 6.71 3.25 -10.13
N LEU A 54 5.38 3.32 -10.15
CA LEU A 54 4.63 4.49 -10.60
C LEU A 54 4.23 5.34 -9.39
N VAL A 55 4.84 6.51 -9.26
CA VAL A 55 4.45 7.53 -8.28
C VAL A 55 3.38 8.42 -8.91
N VAL A 56 2.27 8.67 -8.20
CA VAL A 56 1.18 9.52 -8.68
C VAL A 56 0.84 10.63 -7.70
N GLY A 57 0.63 11.84 -8.22
CA GLY A 57 0.28 13.04 -7.45
C GLY A 57 1.38 14.11 -7.44
N PRO A 58 1.10 15.28 -6.83
CA PRO A 58 2.05 16.39 -6.79
C PRO A 58 3.35 15.97 -6.10
N ASP A 59 4.46 16.64 -6.43
CA ASP A 59 5.75 16.33 -5.81
C ASP A 59 5.75 16.66 -4.32
N ARG A 60 6.20 15.70 -3.48
CA ARG A 60 6.16 15.76 -2.02
C ARG A 60 7.54 15.46 -1.45
N PRO A 61 8.37 16.49 -1.20
CA PRO A 61 9.74 16.32 -0.70
C PRO A 61 9.81 15.50 0.61
N ASP A 62 8.82 15.67 1.48
CA ASP A 62 8.66 14.92 2.73
C ASP A 62 8.52 13.41 2.52
N LEU A 63 8.00 12.98 1.37
CA LEU A 63 7.79 11.56 1.03
C LEU A 63 8.89 10.98 0.14
N HIS A 64 9.90 11.78 -0.25
CA HIS A 64 11.01 11.30 -1.10
C HIS A 64 11.77 10.13 -0.48
N ALA A 65 11.98 10.16 0.85
CA ALA A 65 12.64 9.07 1.57
C ALA A 65 11.81 7.76 1.50
N ALA A 66 10.49 7.85 1.70
CA ALA A 66 9.59 6.70 1.59
C ALA A 66 9.55 6.13 0.15
N VAL A 67 9.48 6.99 -0.86
CA VAL A 67 9.55 6.58 -2.28
C VAL A 67 10.90 5.93 -2.60
N ALA A 68 12.01 6.51 -2.10
CA ALA A 68 13.34 5.95 -2.29
C ALA A 68 13.49 4.57 -1.65
N ARG A 69 12.88 4.35 -0.48
CA ARG A 69 12.85 3.04 0.17
C ARG A 69 12.13 2.00 -0.68
N LEU A 70 10.92 2.32 -1.17
CA LEU A 70 10.20 1.42 -2.09
C LEU A 70 11.04 1.08 -3.32
N TRP A 71 11.70 2.07 -3.91
CA TRP A 71 12.57 1.87 -5.07
C TRP A 71 13.76 0.95 -4.80
N GLN A 72 14.37 1.04 -3.61
CA GLN A 72 15.47 0.16 -3.21
C GLN A 72 15.02 -1.30 -3.09
N ASP A 73 13.77 -1.52 -2.67
CA ASP A 73 13.19 -2.85 -2.47
C ASP A 73 12.66 -3.48 -3.79
N LEU A 74 12.64 -2.76 -4.91
CA LEU A 74 12.29 -3.30 -6.23
C LEU A 74 13.45 -4.12 -6.82
N PRO A 75 13.22 -5.37 -7.29
CA PRO A 75 14.25 -6.16 -7.98
C PRO A 75 14.51 -5.61 -9.39
N ALA A 76 15.71 -5.87 -9.94
CA ALA A 76 15.97 -5.61 -11.36
C ALA A 76 15.43 -6.76 -12.24
N PRO A 77 14.95 -6.48 -13.48
CA PRO A 77 14.88 -5.17 -14.13
C PRO A 77 13.77 -4.28 -13.56
N ARG A 78 14.04 -2.98 -13.38
CA ARG A 78 13.11 -2.02 -12.78
C ARG A 78 13.09 -0.67 -13.50
N ALA A 79 12.00 0.07 -13.35
CA ALA A 79 11.89 1.46 -13.80
C ALA A 79 11.08 2.30 -12.81
N ARG A 80 11.47 3.57 -12.63
CA ARG A 80 10.71 4.52 -11.80
C ARG A 80 10.17 5.67 -12.63
N VAL A 81 8.86 5.92 -12.52
CA VAL A 81 8.18 7.01 -13.24
C VAL A 81 7.24 7.77 -12.31
N HIS A 82 6.99 9.04 -12.63
CA HIS A 82 6.15 9.93 -11.83
C HIS A 82 5.14 10.64 -12.74
N ALA A 83 3.86 10.49 -12.43
CA ALA A 83 2.77 11.25 -13.03
C ALA A 83 2.26 12.28 -12.00
N ARG A 84 2.38 13.59 -12.29
CA ARG A 84 2.00 14.63 -11.33
C ARG A 84 0.48 14.85 -11.33
N GLY A 85 -0.12 14.78 -12.51
CA GLY A 85 -1.57 14.80 -12.73
C GLY A 85 -2.10 13.53 -13.39
N ALA A 86 -3.42 13.47 -13.60
CA ALA A 86 -4.06 12.35 -14.28
C ALA A 86 -3.68 12.30 -15.77
N GLU A 87 -3.50 13.47 -16.39
CA GLU A 87 -3.08 13.66 -17.77
C GLU A 87 -1.68 13.10 -18.06
N ASP A 88 -0.82 12.99 -17.05
CA ASP A 88 0.57 12.51 -17.20
C ASP A 88 0.69 10.99 -17.20
N VAL A 89 -0.34 10.27 -16.73
CA VAL A 89 -0.29 8.83 -16.42
C VAL A 89 0.09 7.99 -17.64
N GLU A 90 -0.57 8.22 -18.78
CA GLU A 90 -0.34 7.44 -20.00
C GLU A 90 1.11 7.59 -20.50
N ALA A 91 1.64 8.82 -20.45
CA ALA A 91 3.02 9.13 -20.84
C ALA A 91 4.05 8.56 -19.86
N ALA A 92 3.78 8.63 -18.55
CA ALA A 92 4.61 8.05 -17.51
C ALA A 92 4.74 6.53 -17.68
N LEU A 93 3.62 5.83 -17.88
CA LEU A 93 3.63 4.38 -18.09
C LEU A 93 4.36 3.99 -19.39
N GLY A 94 4.19 4.74 -20.48
CA GLY A 94 4.94 4.52 -21.72
C GLY A 94 6.45 4.70 -21.54
N THR A 95 6.86 5.71 -20.76
CA THR A 95 8.26 5.94 -20.38
C THR A 95 8.81 4.77 -19.55
N GLY A 96 8.03 4.25 -18.59
CA GLY A 96 8.43 3.11 -17.76
C GLY A 96 8.68 1.86 -18.59
N GLN A 97 7.80 1.55 -19.54
CA GLN A 97 7.97 0.42 -20.46
C GLN A 97 9.20 0.57 -21.36
N ALA A 98 9.47 1.78 -21.87
CA ALA A 98 10.66 2.05 -22.68
C ALA A 98 11.96 1.84 -21.88
N ARG A 99 11.97 2.20 -20.59
CA ARG A 99 13.13 1.96 -19.71
C ARG A 99 13.30 0.49 -19.33
N LEU A 100 12.22 -0.26 -19.14
CA LEU A 100 12.28 -1.70 -18.89
C LEU A 100 12.78 -2.49 -20.10
N SER A 101 12.40 -2.09 -21.31
CA SER A 101 12.74 -2.80 -22.55
C SER A 101 14.15 -2.51 -23.07
N SER A 102 14.91 -1.60 -22.45
CA SER A 102 16.22 -1.16 -22.94
C SER A 102 17.34 -1.32 -21.91
N LEU A 103 18.50 -1.83 -22.35
CA LEU A 103 19.68 -1.97 -21.50
C LEU A 103 20.18 -0.60 -20.99
N ALA A 104 20.14 0.43 -21.85
CA ALA A 104 20.49 1.79 -21.46
C ALA A 104 19.54 2.35 -20.38
N GLY A 105 18.25 2.01 -20.45
CA GLY A 105 17.28 2.31 -19.40
C GLY A 105 17.66 1.64 -18.08
N GLN A 106 18.00 0.35 -18.12
CA GLN A 106 18.44 -0.38 -16.92
C GLN A 106 19.76 0.13 -16.34
N GLN A 107 20.69 0.61 -17.17
CA GLN A 107 21.95 1.22 -16.72
C GLN A 107 21.71 2.58 -16.06
N ALA A 108 20.77 3.39 -16.56
CA ALA A 108 20.39 4.67 -15.96
C ALA A 108 19.69 4.50 -14.60
N GLU A 109 19.01 3.37 -14.39
CA GLU A 109 18.31 3.02 -13.14
C GLU A 109 19.21 2.30 -12.12
N ALA A 110 20.46 1.99 -12.48
CA ALA A 110 21.44 1.36 -11.60
C ALA A 110 21.98 2.36 -10.55
N PRO A 111 22.21 1.93 -9.29
CA PRO A 111 22.79 2.79 -8.26
C PRO A 111 24.21 3.22 -8.67
N GLY A 112 24.38 4.48 -9.08
CA GLY A 112 25.67 5.04 -9.52
C GLY A 112 25.57 6.03 -10.70
N GLY A 113 24.44 6.03 -11.43
CA GLY A 113 24.17 6.96 -12.52
C GLY A 113 23.63 8.32 -12.08
N ALA A 114 24.32 9.03 -11.18
CA ALA A 114 23.99 10.41 -10.88
C ALA A 114 24.41 11.32 -12.05
N THR A 115 23.55 11.46 -13.07
CA THR A 115 23.63 12.63 -13.95
C THR A 115 23.26 13.85 -13.13
N GLN A 116 24.28 14.59 -12.68
CA GLN A 116 24.17 15.96 -12.24
C GLN A 116 23.39 16.75 -13.29
N GLY A 117 22.23 17.28 -12.91
CA GLY A 117 21.51 18.27 -13.68
C GLY A 117 22.42 19.48 -13.88
N GLY A 118 22.52 19.90 -15.14
CA GLY A 118 23.46 20.91 -15.61
C GLY A 118 23.31 22.24 -14.88
N ASP A 119 24.42 22.69 -14.31
CA ASP A 119 24.61 24.10 -14.01
C ASP A 119 25.14 24.81 -15.27
N THR A 120 24.37 25.80 -15.68
CA THR A 120 24.62 26.71 -16.79
C THR A 120 25.87 27.54 -16.54
N GLY A 121 26.78 27.56 -17.52
CA GLY A 121 28.14 28.02 -17.33
C GLY A 121 28.37 29.52 -17.15
N SER A 122 29.64 29.83 -16.88
CA SER A 122 30.31 30.99 -17.48
C SER A 122 31.82 30.74 -17.59
N PRO A 123 32.49 31.40 -18.55
CA PRO A 123 33.69 30.89 -19.21
C PRO A 123 34.92 31.67 -18.79
N HIS A 124 36.05 31.01 -18.50
CA HIS A 124 37.32 31.73 -18.37
C HIS A 124 38.54 30.91 -18.83
N HIS A 125 39.18 31.52 -19.84
CA HIS A 125 40.60 31.59 -20.17
C HIS A 125 41.31 30.39 -20.81
N GLN A 126 41.48 30.58 -22.12
CA GLN A 126 42.65 30.23 -22.92
C GLN A 126 43.96 30.36 -22.13
N ASP A 127 44.80 29.34 -22.21
CA ASP A 127 46.19 29.60 -22.57
C ASP A 127 46.75 28.46 -23.43
N SER A 128 47.38 28.90 -24.51
CA SER A 128 48.07 28.07 -25.48
C SER A 128 49.39 27.59 -24.89
N ARG A 129 49.79 26.34 -25.17
CA ARG A 129 51.13 26.04 -25.69
C ARG A 129 51.27 24.59 -26.15
N CYS A 130 51.95 24.51 -27.28
CA CYS A 130 52.24 23.38 -28.11
C CYS A 130 53.31 22.47 -27.49
N GLY A 131 53.30 21.19 -27.88
CA GLY A 131 54.36 20.23 -27.60
C GLY A 131 54.06 18.93 -28.33
N GLU A 132 54.55 18.83 -29.57
CA GLU A 132 54.66 17.59 -30.35
C GLU A 132 55.52 16.57 -29.59
N GLU A 133 55.19 15.28 -29.73
CA GLU A 133 56.14 14.24 -30.10
C GLU A 133 55.41 12.92 -30.39
N GLN A 134 55.48 12.47 -31.65
CA GLN A 134 55.21 11.12 -32.10
C GLN A 134 56.54 10.42 -32.35
N GLY A 135 56.58 9.11 -32.06
CA GLY A 135 57.66 8.18 -32.37
C GLY A 135 57.98 7.31 -31.16
N GLU A 136 58.20 6.00 -31.21
CA GLU A 136 58.07 4.96 -32.23
C GLU A 136 58.58 3.67 -31.51
N THR A 137 57.96 2.51 -31.78
CA THR A 137 58.61 1.18 -31.83
C THR A 137 59.05 0.38 -30.57
N ASN A 138 58.49 -0.84 -30.52
CA ASN A 138 59.07 -2.17 -30.28
C ASN A 138 59.61 -2.61 -28.90
N GLY A 139 59.15 -3.80 -28.49
CA GLY A 139 59.76 -4.63 -27.45
C GLY A 139 58.92 -5.85 -27.09
N ASP A 140 59.20 -6.98 -27.73
CA ASP A 140 58.67 -8.32 -27.47
C ASP A 140 58.93 -8.83 -26.03
N ALA A 141 58.08 -9.74 -25.54
CA ALA A 141 58.43 -11.07 -25.01
C ALA A 141 57.53 -11.57 -23.85
N ASP A 142 56.97 -12.76 -24.10
CA ASP A 142 56.87 -13.96 -23.25
C ASP A 142 56.01 -14.07 -21.98
N GLY A 143 55.22 -15.16 -21.99
CA GLY A 143 54.90 -16.03 -20.83
C GLY A 143 53.50 -15.83 -20.23
N SER A 144 52.63 -16.83 -20.06
CA SER A 144 52.67 -18.27 -20.33
C SER A 144 51.24 -18.81 -20.45
N HIS A 145 51.10 -19.89 -21.22
CA HIS A 145 49.99 -20.84 -21.17
C HIS A 145 50.10 -21.75 -19.93
N ASP A 146 48.98 -22.26 -19.45
CA ASP A 146 48.71 -23.62 -18.95
C ASP A 146 47.19 -23.69 -18.65
N GLU A 147 46.37 -24.34 -19.50
CA GLU A 147 45.90 -25.75 -19.42
C GLU A 147 45.10 -26.05 -18.12
N HIS A 148 43.84 -26.50 -18.16
CA HIS A 148 43.45 -27.84 -18.61
C HIS A 148 41.98 -27.93 -19.05
N ASP A 149 41.78 -28.58 -20.20
CA ASP A 149 40.54 -29.22 -20.61
C ASP A 149 40.68 -30.74 -20.37
N GLY A 150 39.59 -31.42 -20.02
CA GLY A 150 39.59 -32.82 -19.65
C GLY A 150 38.18 -33.36 -19.48
N GLY A 151 37.59 -33.86 -20.57
CA GLY A 151 36.25 -34.44 -20.59
C GLY A 151 36.16 -35.92 -20.22
N GLY A 152 34.93 -36.45 -20.24
CA GLY A 152 34.64 -37.84 -20.57
C GLY A 152 33.64 -38.59 -19.68
N GLY A 153 32.50 -38.97 -20.28
CA GLY A 153 31.60 -40.08 -19.88
C GLY A 153 30.46 -39.66 -18.95
N GLY A 154 29.16 -39.73 -19.29
CA GLY A 154 28.45 -40.65 -20.18
C GLY A 154 27.83 -41.76 -19.33
N HIS A 155 26.51 -41.70 -19.06
CA HIS A 155 25.56 -42.82 -19.15
C HIS A 155 24.13 -42.39 -18.76
N HIS A 156 23.20 -42.87 -19.58
CA HIS A 156 21.74 -42.77 -19.50
C HIS A 156 21.18 -43.40 -18.22
N HIS A 157 19.99 -42.96 -17.78
CA HIS A 157 18.78 -43.80 -17.76
C HIS A 157 17.54 -42.97 -17.42
N ASP A 158 16.52 -43.17 -18.25
CA ASP A 158 15.13 -42.77 -18.09
C ASP A 158 14.51 -43.32 -16.80
N ALA A 159 13.54 -42.59 -16.23
CA ALA A 159 12.17 -43.09 -16.08
C ALA A 159 11.29 -42.11 -15.28
N ASP A 160 10.18 -41.77 -15.90
CA ASP A 160 8.98 -41.18 -15.32
C ASP A 160 8.42 -42.00 -14.14
N ALA A 161 7.86 -41.31 -13.15
CA ALA A 161 6.72 -41.82 -12.37
C ALA A 161 5.98 -40.65 -11.66
N GLN A 162 4.93 -40.16 -12.31
CA GLN A 162 3.76 -39.56 -11.65
C GLN A 162 2.68 -40.65 -11.47
N HIS A 163 1.60 -40.28 -10.77
CA HIS A 163 0.47 -41.06 -10.23
C HIS A 163 0.70 -41.49 -8.77
N GLY A 164 -0.21 -41.26 -7.82
CA GLY A 164 -1.61 -40.88 -7.91
C GLY A 164 -2.36 -41.62 -6.80
N ASP A 165 -3.10 -40.85 -6.00
CA ASP A 165 -4.37 -41.19 -5.35
C ASP A 165 -4.50 -42.36 -4.33
N GLU A 166 -5.03 -41.94 -3.17
CA GLU A 166 -6.24 -42.46 -2.51
C GLU A 166 -6.23 -43.75 -1.66
N GLN A 167 -6.72 -43.51 -0.42
CA GLN A 167 -7.70 -44.27 0.35
C GLN A 167 -7.31 -45.51 1.19
N ALA A 168 -7.59 -45.32 2.49
CA ALA A 168 -8.37 -46.18 3.39
C ALA A 168 -7.83 -47.57 3.78
N GLY A 169 -7.75 -47.79 5.09
CA GLY A 169 -7.67 -49.13 5.67
C GLY A 169 -7.36 -49.10 7.17
N SER A 170 -8.33 -49.54 7.96
CA SER A 170 -8.34 -49.71 9.42
C SER A 170 -7.48 -50.89 9.93
N HIS A 171 -7.56 -51.14 11.25
CA HIS A 171 -7.02 -52.27 12.06
C HIS A 171 -5.61 -52.06 12.63
N GLU A 172 -5.24 -52.52 13.82
CA GLU A 172 -5.86 -52.84 15.11
C GLU A 172 -4.65 -53.11 16.05
N ARG A 173 -4.76 -52.65 17.30
CA ARG A 173 -4.21 -53.20 18.56
C ARG A 173 -2.98 -54.13 18.50
N HIS A 174 -1.94 -53.76 19.24
CA HIS A 174 -1.18 -54.71 20.07
C HIS A 174 -0.75 -54.08 21.40
N GLU A 175 -1.16 -54.73 22.48
CA GLU A 175 -0.78 -54.50 23.87
C GLU A 175 0.61 -55.06 24.18
N GLY A 176 1.24 -54.50 25.22
CA GLY A 176 1.98 -55.29 26.21
C GLY A 176 3.50 -55.19 26.15
N HIS A 177 4.10 -54.47 27.11
CA HIS A 177 5.14 -55.05 27.97
C HIS A 177 5.36 -54.17 29.22
N GLU A 178 4.95 -54.71 30.37
CA GLU A 178 5.32 -54.25 31.70
C GLU A 178 6.73 -54.73 32.08
N GLY A 179 7.36 -53.97 32.99
CA GLY A 179 8.22 -54.54 34.04
C GLY A 179 9.70 -54.18 33.96
N HIS A 180 10.14 -53.21 34.77
CA HIS A 180 11.20 -53.46 35.76
C HIS A 180 11.32 -52.29 36.75
N ASP A 181 10.92 -52.58 37.99
CA ASP A 181 11.30 -51.83 39.19
C ASP A 181 12.77 -52.13 39.56
N GLY A 182 13.41 -51.16 40.20
CA GLY A 182 14.74 -51.27 40.78
C GLY A 182 15.15 -49.95 41.45
N GLU A 183 14.87 -49.85 42.75
CA GLU A 183 15.30 -48.80 43.67
C GLU A 183 16.84 -48.72 43.76
N ASP A 184 17.40 -47.51 43.96
CA ASP A 184 18.17 -47.20 45.17
C ASP A 184 18.71 -45.75 45.20
N ASP A 185 18.81 -45.29 46.44
CA ASP A 185 19.07 -43.96 46.97
C ASP A 185 20.56 -43.52 46.87
N HIS A 186 20.76 -42.20 46.84
CA HIS A 186 21.80 -41.41 47.53
C HIS A 186 22.56 -40.36 46.69
N SER A 187 22.28 -39.11 47.05
CA SER A 187 23.24 -38.04 47.39
C SER A 187 24.18 -37.51 46.29
N LYS A 188 23.98 -36.24 45.92
CA LYS A 188 24.93 -35.14 46.19
C LYS A 188 24.40 -33.80 45.68
N GLY A 189 24.47 -32.80 46.56
CA GLY A 189 24.08 -31.43 46.25
C GLY A 189 25.05 -30.73 45.30
N HIS A 190 24.47 -29.88 44.47
CA HIS A 190 25.06 -28.65 43.95
C HIS A 190 23.93 -27.62 44.08
N GLY A 191 24.01 -26.62 44.95
CA GLY A 191 25.09 -25.63 44.95
C GLY A 191 24.60 -24.47 44.10
N GLY A 192 24.13 -23.42 44.76
CA GLY A 192 23.55 -22.26 44.09
C GLY A 192 24.53 -21.56 43.16
N HIS A 193 23.99 -21.06 42.06
CA HIS A 193 24.52 -19.94 41.31
C HIS A 193 23.37 -18.91 41.30
N GLY A 194 23.39 -17.82 42.05
CA GLY A 194 24.53 -16.94 42.29
C GLY A 194 24.65 -16.05 41.06
N GLY A 195 24.10 -14.84 41.16
CA GLY A 195 24.03 -13.89 40.06
C GLY A 195 25.39 -13.59 39.44
N HIS A 196 25.40 -13.61 38.11
CA HIS A 196 26.37 -12.94 37.27
C HIS A 196 25.50 -12.13 36.29
N GLY A 197 25.37 -10.82 36.45
CA GLY A 197 26.46 -9.89 36.22
C GLY A 197 26.41 -9.56 34.73
N GLY A 198 25.82 -8.40 34.41
CA GLY A 198 25.65 -7.91 33.04
C GLY A 198 26.96 -7.98 32.28
N GLY A 199 27.09 -9.03 31.47
CA GLY A 199 28.07 -9.11 30.42
C GLY A 199 27.44 -8.41 29.23
N ASP A 200 28.04 -7.28 28.87
CA ASP A 200 27.94 -6.62 27.59
C ASP A 200 28.26 -7.67 26.50
N MET A 201 27.27 -8.47 26.13
CA MET A 201 27.39 -9.38 25.00
C MET A 201 27.30 -8.49 23.77
N GLU A 202 28.46 -8.27 23.16
CA GLU A 202 28.59 -7.54 21.91
C GLU A 202 27.70 -8.24 20.87
N MET A 203 26.58 -7.59 20.56
CA MET A 203 25.54 -8.12 19.69
C MET A 203 26.11 -8.40 18.29
N PRO A 204 25.80 -9.55 17.66
CA PRO A 204 26.23 -9.80 16.29
C PRO A 204 25.77 -8.68 15.35
N GLY A 205 26.71 -7.90 14.82
CA GLY A 205 26.44 -6.79 13.91
C GLY A 205 26.18 -5.42 14.56
N GLY A 206 26.34 -5.28 15.88
CA GLY A 206 26.24 -3.97 16.57
C GLY A 206 24.84 -3.34 16.57
N LEU A 207 23.82 -4.11 16.18
CA LEU A 207 22.43 -3.70 16.28
C LEU A 207 21.89 -4.09 17.66
N PRO A 208 21.28 -3.16 18.42
CA PRO A 208 20.66 -3.51 19.68
C PRO A 208 19.55 -4.55 19.45
N MET A 209 19.42 -5.50 20.37
CA MET A 209 18.27 -6.40 20.42
C MET A 209 16.98 -5.59 20.55
N ALA A 210 15.89 -6.08 19.95
CA ALA A 210 14.56 -5.53 20.17
C ALA A 210 14.22 -5.59 21.67
N GLU A 211 13.54 -4.56 22.17
CA GLU A 211 13.07 -4.55 23.55
C GLU A 211 11.99 -5.62 23.74
N GLN A 212 11.96 -6.29 24.89
CA GLN A 212 11.00 -7.36 25.17
C GLN A 212 9.84 -6.82 26.00
N GLY A 213 8.60 -7.19 25.65
CA GLY A 213 7.37 -6.85 26.40
C GLY A 213 6.66 -8.10 26.92
N GLU A 214 5.92 -7.96 28.02
CA GLU A 214 5.04 -9.02 28.53
C GLU A 214 3.86 -9.24 27.56
N ASP A 215 3.63 -10.47 27.12
CA ASP A 215 2.47 -10.88 26.30
C ASP A 215 1.29 -11.34 27.16
N ARG A 216 0.11 -11.49 26.54
CA ARG A 216 -1.16 -11.90 27.17
C ARG A 216 -1.08 -13.28 27.85
N ASP A 217 -0.15 -14.13 27.45
CA ASP A 217 0.12 -15.45 28.03
C ASP A 217 1.33 -15.47 28.99
N GLY A 218 1.94 -14.31 29.24
CA GLY A 218 3.12 -14.17 30.08
C GLY A 218 4.44 -14.50 29.36
N LEU A 219 4.44 -14.71 28.04
CA LEU A 219 5.66 -14.83 27.26
C LEU A 219 6.27 -13.45 26.98
N MET A 220 7.60 -13.37 27.01
CA MET A 220 8.33 -12.17 26.59
C MET A 220 8.54 -12.26 25.08
N LEU A 221 7.87 -11.39 24.32
CA LEU A 221 8.06 -11.29 22.87
C LEU A 221 8.77 -9.99 22.51
N ASP A 222 9.54 -10.03 21.43
CA ASP A 222 10.23 -8.86 20.90
C ASP A 222 9.21 -7.81 20.42
N GLN A 223 9.44 -6.57 20.83
CA GLN A 223 8.67 -5.41 20.39
C GLN A 223 9.27 -4.85 19.10
N LEU A 224 8.45 -4.70 18.08
CA LEU A 224 8.83 -4.15 16.78
C LEU A 224 8.11 -2.82 16.55
N HIS A 225 8.88 -1.74 16.44
CA HIS A 225 8.35 -0.44 16.03
C HIS A 225 8.27 -0.37 14.50
N VAL A 226 7.06 -0.39 13.97
CA VAL A 226 6.81 -0.46 12.52
C VAL A 226 5.95 0.72 12.07
N PRO A 227 6.42 1.55 11.13
CA PRO A 227 5.55 2.52 10.48
C PRO A 227 4.65 1.83 9.44
N LEU A 228 3.34 2.01 9.57
CA LEU A 228 2.35 1.61 8.56
C LEU A 228 2.01 2.82 7.67
N GLY A 229 2.27 2.69 6.37
CA GLY A 229 2.14 3.80 5.42
C GLY A 229 3.46 4.57 5.22
N PRO A 230 3.46 5.74 4.55
CA PRO A 230 2.33 6.45 3.95
C PRO A 230 1.94 5.99 2.54
N LEU A 231 2.72 5.05 1.96
CA LEU A 231 2.59 4.58 0.57
C LEU A 231 2.19 3.10 0.46
N LEU A 232 1.54 2.58 1.50
CA LEU A 232 1.10 1.18 1.53
C LEU A 232 -0.03 0.93 0.51
N ALA A 233 -0.05 -0.24 -0.12
CA ALA A 233 -1.13 -0.61 -1.04
C ALA A 233 -2.48 -0.72 -0.30
N ASP A 234 -3.54 -0.22 -0.93
CA ASP A 234 -4.90 -0.16 -0.38
C ASP A 234 -4.99 0.52 0.99
N TRP A 235 -4.21 1.59 1.15
CA TRP A 235 -4.11 2.43 2.34
C TRP A 235 -4.48 3.89 2.03
N PRO A 236 -4.97 4.68 2.99
CA PRO A 236 -5.15 6.12 2.82
C PRO A 236 -3.84 6.82 2.46
N ALA A 237 -3.82 7.56 1.34
CA ALA A 237 -2.61 8.21 0.86
C ALA A 237 -2.08 9.23 1.90
N GLY A 238 -0.80 9.11 2.26
CA GLY A 238 -0.17 10.01 3.22
C GLY A 238 -0.36 9.67 4.70
N LEU A 239 -1.20 8.69 5.04
CA LEU A 239 -1.41 8.33 6.44
C LEU A 239 -0.24 7.49 6.94
N THR A 240 0.44 7.94 7.99
CA THR A 240 1.43 7.12 8.70
C THR A 240 0.92 6.81 10.10
N ILE A 241 0.96 5.53 10.48
CA ILE A 241 0.66 5.08 11.84
C ILE A 241 1.89 4.34 12.35
N HIS A 242 2.51 4.84 13.41
CA HIS A 242 3.57 4.17 14.13
C HIS A 242 2.93 3.17 15.08
N VAL A 243 3.21 1.88 14.87
CA VAL A 243 2.71 0.82 15.75
C VAL A 243 3.86 0.13 16.45
N THR A 244 3.63 -0.23 17.71
CA THR A 244 4.47 -1.18 18.44
C THR A 244 3.80 -2.54 18.34
N LEU A 245 4.42 -3.45 17.60
CA LEU A 245 3.94 -4.81 17.42
C LEU A 245 4.63 -5.76 18.37
N GLN A 246 3.87 -6.69 18.93
CA GLN A 246 4.39 -7.82 19.68
C GLN A 246 3.77 -9.09 19.08
N GLY A 247 4.55 -9.83 18.30
CA GLY A 247 3.98 -10.81 17.37
C GLY A 247 3.15 -10.11 16.30
N ASP A 248 1.87 -10.44 16.18
CA ASP A 248 0.90 -9.78 15.31
C ASP A 248 -0.02 -8.79 16.05
N LEU A 249 0.11 -8.67 17.38
CA LEU A 249 -0.71 -7.77 18.19
C LEU A 249 -0.14 -6.35 18.17
N VAL A 250 -1.00 -5.36 17.93
CA VAL A 250 -0.68 -3.95 18.10
C VAL A 250 -0.81 -3.60 19.58
N GLN A 251 0.30 -3.34 20.25
CA GLN A 251 0.32 -2.89 21.65
C GLN A 251 -0.03 -1.41 21.77
N GLU A 252 0.61 -0.61 20.92
CA GLU A 252 0.45 0.84 20.87
C GLU A 252 0.36 1.29 19.41
N ALA A 253 -0.45 2.31 19.16
CA ALA A 253 -0.62 2.93 17.86
C ALA A 253 -0.67 4.45 18.01
N GLU A 254 0.20 5.13 17.27
CA GLU A 254 0.25 6.59 17.20
C GLU A 254 0.13 7.03 15.75
N VAL A 255 -0.75 7.99 15.48
CA VAL A 255 -0.85 8.58 14.13
C VAL A 255 0.17 9.70 14.03
N GLU A 256 1.03 9.64 13.01
CA GLU A 256 1.89 10.76 12.69
C GLU A 256 1.03 11.92 12.17
N GLU A 257 1.15 13.09 12.81
CA GLU A 257 0.43 14.27 12.35
C GLU A 257 0.87 14.61 10.92
N PRO A 258 -0.07 14.67 9.96
CA PRO A 258 0.26 15.04 8.59
C PRO A 258 0.94 16.41 8.60
N LEU A 259 2.14 16.48 8.05
CA LEU A 259 2.91 17.72 7.96
C LEU A 259 2.07 18.81 7.28
N ARG A 260 2.31 20.07 7.63
CA ARG A 260 1.63 21.22 7.00
C ARG A 260 2.22 21.45 5.62
N HIS A 261 1.37 21.59 4.59
CA HIS A 261 1.85 21.96 3.26
C HIS A 261 1.07 23.13 2.71
N ASP A 262 1.83 24.13 2.30
CA ASP A 262 1.36 25.39 1.71
C ASP A 262 1.09 25.27 0.20
N THR A 263 0.81 24.05 -0.27
CA THR A 263 0.67 23.78 -1.69
C THR A 263 -0.77 23.94 -2.12
N ALA A 264 -1.04 25.01 -2.85
CA ALA A 264 -2.27 25.26 -3.62
C ALA A 264 -2.63 24.16 -4.66
N ALA A 265 -1.85 23.07 -4.73
CA ALA A 265 -1.95 22.01 -5.73
C ALA A 265 -2.58 20.68 -5.21
N ALA A 266 -2.84 20.54 -3.91
CA ALA A 266 -3.49 19.33 -3.39
C ALA A 266 -5.02 19.44 -3.60
N GLU A 267 -5.56 18.69 -4.55
CA GLU A 267 -6.98 18.66 -4.82
C GLU A 267 -7.68 17.64 -3.91
N ALA A 268 -8.57 18.10 -3.02
CA ALA A 268 -9.43 17.22 -2.23
C ALA A 268 -10.54 16.59 -3.10
N PHE A 269 -10.13 15.65 -3.94
CA PHE A 269 -10.86 15.15 -5.11
C PHE A 269 -12.28 14.66 -4.78
N TRP A 270 -12.45 13.91 -3.69
CA TRP A 270 -13.74 13.33 -3.34
C TRP A 270 -14.74 14.36 -2.82
N VAL A 271 -14.25 15.45 -2.20
CA VAL A 271 -15.08 16.50 -1.60
C VAL A 271 -15.27 17.72 -2.48
N GLN A 272 -14.70 17.74 -3.70
CA GLN A 272 -14.81 18.87 -4.64
C GLN A 272 -16.23 19.46 -4.82
N PRO A 273 -17.31 18.67 -4.96
CA PRO A 273 -18.67 19.23 -5.01
C PRO A 273 -19.06 20.01 -3.75
N TRP A 274 -18.62 19.59 -2.56
CA TRP A 274 -18.88 20.28 -1.30
C TRP A 274 -18.03 21.53 -1.15
N LEU A 275 -16.77 21.49 -1.60
CA LEU A 275 -15.90 22.67 -1.63
C LEU A 275 -16.47 23.78 -2.51
N ARG A 276 -16.91 23.43 -3.74
CA ARG A 276 -17.56 24.38 -4.65
C ARG A 276 -18.85 24.94 -4.07
N ALA A 277 -19.70 24.08 -3.49
CA ALA A 277 -20.92 24.53 -2.81
C ALA A 277 -20.62 25.45 -1.61
N ALA A 278 -19.57 25.18 -0.84
CA ALA A 278 -19.12 26.04 0.26
C ALA A 278 -18.57 27.39 -0.23
N GLY A 279 -17.94 27.40 -1.41
CA GLY A 279 -17.53 28.61 -2.14
C GLY A 279 -18.69 29.38 -2.80
N GLY A 280 -19.92 28.91 -2.68
CA GLY A 280 -21.12 29.55 -3.23
C GLY A 280 -21.44 29.19 -4.68
N GLU A 281 -20.71 28.24 -5.27
CA GLU A 281 -21.03 27.74 -6.61
C GLU A 281 -22.27 26.83 -6.58
N PRO A 282 -23.16 26.93 -7.59
CA PRO A 282 -24.34 26.07 -7.65
C PRO A 282 -23.93 24.63 -8.01
N VAL A 283 -24.19 23.71 -7.08
CA VAL A 283 -23.99 22.27 -7.26
C VAL A 283 -25.33 21.56 -7.08
N VAL A 284 -25.63 20.56 -7.92
CA VAL A 284 -26.89 19.79 -7.82
C VAL A 284 -26.70 18.51 -7.01
N VAL A 285 -27.77 18.02 -6.40
CA VAL A 285 -27.78 16.77 -5.61
C VAL A 285 -27.28 15.59 -6.42
N GLY A 286 -27.63 15.49 -7.71
CA GLY A 286 -27.19 14.40 -8.57
C GLY A 286 -25.66 14.32 -8.76
N GLU A 287 -25.01 15.47 -8.84
CA GLU A 287 -23.55 15.56 -8.93
C GLU A 287 -22.88 15.13 -7.61
N ALA A 288 -23.42 15.59 -6.48
CA ALA A 288 -23.00 15.17 -5.15
C ALA A 288 -23.12 13.66 -4.95
N ALA A 289 -24.29 13.11 -5.28
CA ALA A 289 -24.61 11.70 -5.16
C ALA A 289 -23.67 10.86 -6.04
N ARG A 290 -23.39 11.32 -7.27
CA ARG A 290 -22.43 10.65 -8.15
C ARG A 290 -21.04 10.57 -7.54
N ARG A 291 -20.51 11.70 -7.04
CA ARG A 291 -19.18 11.75 -6.41
C ARG A 291 -19.12 10.89 -5.15
N ARG A 292 -20.16 10.93 -4.31
CA ARG A 292 -20.26 10.14 -3.07
C ARG A 292 -20.34 8.64 -3.32
N ALA A 293 -21.19 8.20 -4.26
CA ALA A 293 -21.27 6.80 -4.67
C ALA A 293 -19.93 6.27 -5.21
N ALA A 294 -19.23 7.06 -6.02
CA ALA A 294 -17.91 6.69 -6.52
C ALA A 294 -16.87 6.58 -5.39
N ALA A 295 -16.86 7.52 -4.45
CA ALA A 295 -15.96 7.49 -3.28
C ALA A 295 -16.23 6.25 -2.39
N HIS A 296 -17.49 5.90 -2.14
CA HIS A 296 -17.84 4.71 -1.37
C HIS A 296 -17.51 3.41 -2.11
N LEU A 297 -17.62 3.38 -3.44
CA LEU A 297 -17.14 2.24 -4.24
C LEU A 297 -15.62 2.10 -4.20
N ASP A 298 -14.87 3.21 -4.20
CA ASP A 298 -13.41 3.22 -4.01
C ASP A 298 -13.02 2.70 -2.61
N SER A 299 -13.71 3.15 -1.57
CA SER A 299 -13.52 2.69 -0.18
C SER A 299 -13.81 1.21 -0.04
N LEU A 300 -14.93 0.76 -0.62
CA LEU A 300 -15.34 -0.64 -0.63
C LEU A 300 -14.31 -1.49 -1.39
N ALA A 301 -13.75 -0.99 -2.50
CA ALA A 301 -12.71 -1.68 -3.23
C ALA A 301 -11.44 -1.86 -2.40
N ARG A 302 -10.98 -0.82 -1.69
CA ARG A 302 -9.82 -0.92 -0.77
C ARG A 302 -10.08 -1.94 0.34
N LEU A 303 -11.25 -1.87 0.99
CA LEU A 303 -11.63 -2.84 2.02
C LEU A 303 -11.64 -4.27 1.49
N LEU A 304 -12.23 -4.50 0.31
CA LEU A 304 -12.31 -5.83 -0.30
C LEU A 304 -10.92 -6.35 -0.69
N SER A 305 -10.01 -5.48 -1.16
CA SER A 305 -8.61 -5.86 -1.38
C SER A 305 -7.94 -6.31 -0.08
N VAL A 306 -8.06 -5.51 0.99
CA VAL A 306 -7.47 -5.81 2.30
C VAL A 306 -8.05 -7.08 2.92
N ALA A 307 -9.35 -7.33 2.72
CA ALA A 307 -10.03 -8.56 3.14
C ALA A 307 -9.68 -9.79 2.27
N GLY A 308 -8.76 -9.67 1.31
CA GLY A 308 -8.32 -10.78 0.45
C GLY A 308 -9.32 -11.17 -0.64
N TRP A 309 -10.18 -10.24 -1.07
CA TRP A 309 -11.22 -10.48 -2.09
C TRP A 309 -11.03 -9.62 -3.36
N PRO A 310 -9.92 -9.81 -4.11
CA PRO A 310 -9.50 -8.91 -5.18
C PRO A 310 -10.46 -8.89 -6.39
N ALA A 311 -11.14 -9.99 -6.69
CA ALA A 311 -12.09 -10.05 -7.80
C ALA A 311 -13.26 -9.07 -7.61
N GLU A 312 -13.80 -8.98 -6.40
CA GLU A 312 -14.91 -8.10 -6.05
C GLU A 312 -14.43 -6.65 -5.89
N ALA A 313 -13.19 -6.45 -5.42
CA ALA A 313 -12.54 -5.14 -5.45
C ALA A 313 -12.44 -4.59 -6.88
N ILE A 314 -12.04 -5.41 -7.86
CA ILE A 314 -12.00 -5.03 -9.28
C ILE A 314 -13.40 -4.63 -9.79
N VAL A 315 -14.45 -5.37 -9.41
CA VAL A 315 -15.83 -5.02 -9.79
C VAL A 315 -16.25 -3.67 -9.21
N ALA A 316 -15.91 -3.40 -7.94
CA ALA A 316 -16.18 -2.11 -7.29
C ALA A 316 -15.44 -0.95 -7.99
N ARG A 317 -14.15 -1.12 -8.32
CA ARG A 317 -13.36 -0.12 -9.08
C ARG A 317 -13.94 0.16 -10.46
N ARG A 318 -14.39 -0.87 -11.19
CA ARG A 318 -15.04 -0.69 -12.50
C ARG A 318 -16.33 0.12 -12.40
N LEU A 319 -17.15 -0.15 -11.39
CA LEU A 319 -18.37 0.63 -11.15
C LEU A 319 -18.05 2.07 -10.76
N ARG A 320 -17.02 2.29 -9.94
CA ARG A 320 -16.51 3.63 -9.61
C ARG A 320 -16.11 4.36 -10.89
N ASP A 321 -15.31 3.74 -11.75
CA ASP A 321 -14.86 4.33 -13.02
C ASP A 321 -16.07 4.68 -13.91
N ASP A 322 -17.06 3.79 -14.04
CA ASP A 322 -18.28 4.08 -14.82
C ASP A 322 -19.03 5.31 -14.28
N LEU A 323 -19.10 5.46 -12.96
CA LEU A 323 -19.75 6.61 -12.33
C LEU A 323 -19.00 7.91 -12.60
N LEU A 324 -17.67 7.88 -12.52
CA LEU A 324 -16.81 9.02 -12.82
C LEU A 324 -16.84 9.39 -14.31
N ASP A 325 -16.97 8.41 -15.19
CA ASP A 325 -17.18 8.58 -16.64
C ASP A 325 -18.60 9.06 -17.02
N GLY A 326 -19.46 9.31 -16.02
CA GLY A 326 -20.78 9.90 -16.24
C GLY A 326 -21.88 8.91 -16.63
N ALA A 327 -21.69 7.60 -16.43
CA ALA A 327 -22.75 6.62 -16.70
C ALA A 327 -24.04 6.94 -15.92
N PRO A 328 -25.23 6.86 -16.53
CA PRO A 328 -26.49 7.14 -15.84
C PRO A 328 -26.78 6.05 -14.80
N GLY A 329 -27.45 6.42 -13.69
CA GLY A 329 -27.70 5.52 -12.57
C GLY A 329 -28.43 4.24 -12.99
N VAL A 330 -29.38 4.37 -13.91
CA VAL A 330 -30.13 3.23 -14.50
C VAL A 330 -29.25 2.19 -15.21
N ALA A 331 -28.13 2.61 -15.81
CA ALA A 331 -27.21 1.70 -16.48
C ALA A 331 -26.28 0.96 -15.50
N VAL A 332 -26.01 1.58 -14.35
CA VAL A 332 -25.12 1.04 -13.31
C VAL A 332 -25.87 0.16 -12.32
N ALA A 333 -27.14 0.47 -12.03
CA ALA A 333 -27.96 -0.19 -11.01
C ALA A 333 -27.99 -1.73 -11.09
N PRO A 334 -28.13 -2.40 -12.26
CA PRO A 334 -28.14 -3.86 -12.31
C PRO A 334 -26.81 -4.50 -11.92
N ARG A 335 -25.69 -3.87 -12.27
CA ARG A 335 -24.35 -4.34 -11.90
C ARG A 335 -24.07 -4.10 -10.42
N LEU A 336 -24.47 -2.94 -9.90
CA LEU A 336 -24.41 -2.64 -8.47
C LEU A 336 -25.22 -3.64 -7.64
N ALA A 337 -26.46 -3.96 -8.05
CA ALA A 337 -27.29 -4.92 -7.32
C ALA A 337 -26.66 -6.33 -7.27
N ARG A 338 -25.88 -6.72 -8.28
CA ARG A 338 -25.11 -7.98 -8.27
C ARG A 338 -23.92 -7.91 -7.31
N LEU A 339 -23.18 -6.80 -7.31
CA LEU A 339 -22.08 -6.58 -6.37
C LEU A 339 -22.60 -6.59 -4.93
N ASP A 340 -23.61 -5.78 -4.64
CA ASP A 340 -24.26 -5.71 -3.32
C ASP A 340 -24.71 -7.09 -2.83
N ARG A 341 -25.42 -7.85 -3.68
CA ARG A 341 -25.87 -9.20 -3.30
C ARG A 341 -24.70 -10.11 -2.93
N ARG A 342 -23.59 -10.05 -3.67
CA ARG A 342 -22.40 -10.88 -3.40
C ARG A 342 -21.73 -10.47 -2.10
N VAL A 343 -21.47 -9.18 -1.91
CA VAL A 343 -20.77 -8.66 -0.73
C VAL A 343 -21.64 -8.78 0.52
N SER A 344 -22.89 -8.33 0.48
CA SER A 344 -23.81 -8.34 1.63
C SER A 344 -24.15 -9.75 2.12
N ARG A 345 -24.19 -10.75 1.23
CA ARG A 345 -24.54 -12.14 1.58
C ARG A 345 -23.31 -13.03 1.83
N SER A 346 -22.10 -12.49 1.70
CA SER A 346 -20.89 -13.23 1.98
C SER A 346 -20.78 -13.53 3.48
N ARG A 347 -20.96 -14.80 3.84
CA ARG A 347 -20.80 -15.26 5.23
C ARG A 347 -19.35 -15.21 5.68
N THR A 348 -18.40 -15.49 4.79
CA THR A 348 -16.97 -15.46 5.07
C THR A 348 -16.51 -14.04 5.38
N LEU A 349 -16.87 -13.06 4.55
CA LEU A 349 -16.53 -11.65 4.81
C LEU A 349 -17.13 -11.20 6.14
N ALA A 350 -18.44 -11.43 6.34
CA ALA A 350 -19.13 -11.06 7.57
C ALA A 350 -18.70 -11.86 8.83
N TRP A 351 -17.88 -12.89 8.68
CA TRP A 351 -17.25 -13.61 9.79
C TRP A 351 -15.88 -13.02 10.08
N LEU A 352 -15.06 -12.77 9.04
CA LEU A 352 -13.74 -12.17 9.14
C LEU A 352 -13.75 -10.72 9.68
N THR A 353 -14.84 -9.99 9.46
CA THR A 353 -14.92 -8.55 9.82
C THR A 353 -15.75 -8.26 11.07
N ARG A 354 -16.42 -9.26 11.63
CA ARG A 354 -17.35 -9.06 12.74
C ARG A 354 -16.60 -8.87 14.05
N GLY A 355 -17.06 -7.93 14.87
CA GLY A 355 -16.45 -7.56 16.14
C GLY A 355 -15.24 -6.64 16.02
N ILE A 356 -14.78 -6.33 14.80
CA ILE A 356 -13.54 -5.59 14.57
C ILE A 356 -13.80 -4.07 14.50
N GLY A 357 -13.08 -3.31 15.35
CA GLY A 357 -13.13 -1.84 15.36
C GLY A 357 -14.52 -1.28 15.60
N GLN A 358 -15.11 -1.59 16.75
CA GLN A 358 -16.44 -1.12 17.13
C GLN A 358 -16.47 0.41 17.26
N VAL A 359 -17.43 1.05 16.60
CA VAL A 359 -17.71 2.48 16.72
C VAL A 359 -19.20 2.65 16.97
N SER A 360 -19.58 2.77 18.24
CA SER A 360 -20.98 3.01 18.60
C SER A 360 -21.40 4.43 18.24
N ALA A 361 -22.71 4.66 18.10
CA ALA A 361 -23.28 5.99 17.90
C ALA A 361 -22.96 6.95 19.05
N GLU A 362 -22.73 6.43 20.26
CA GLU A 362 -22.26 7.21 21.40
C GLU A 362 -20.81 7.67 21.22
N VAL A 363 -19.89 6.74 20.96
CA VAL A 363 -18.48 7.05 20.69
C VAL A 363 -18.35 8.00 19.49
N ALA A 364 -19.13 7.78 18.43
CA ALA A 364 -19.13 8.66 17.27
C ALA A 364 -19.53 10.10 17.62
N ARG A 365 -20.57 10.29 18.46
CA ARG A 365 -20.97 11.64 18.92
C ARG A 365 -19.91 12.29 19.79
N GLU A 366 -19.31 11.55 20.71
CA GLU A 366 -18.28 12.06 21.64
C GLU A 366 -17.02 12.49 20.91
N THR A 367 -16.60 11.72 19.91
CA THR A 367 -15.39 11.98 19.12
C THR A 367 -15.63 12.94 17.96
N GLY A 368 -16.90 13.23 17.64
CA GLY A 368 -17.30 14.10 16.52
C GLY A 368 -17.28 13.41 15.16
N VAL A 369 -17.20 12.07 15.13
CA VAL A 369 -17.36 11.28 13.91
C VAL A 369 -18.80 11.40 13.41
N SER A 370 -18.93 11.62 12.11
CA SER A 370 -20.22 11.64 11.41
C SER A 370 -20.18 10.67 10.23
N GLY A 371 -21.08 10.80 9.26
CA GLY A 371 -20.96 9.97 8.06
C GLY A 371 -21.53 8.57 8.15
N PRO A 372 -21.18 7.77 7.13
CA PRO A 372 -21.43 6.35 7.12
C PRO A 372 -20.87 5.65 8.37
N ALA A 373 -19.72 6.08 8.89
CA ALA A 373 -19.12 5.46 10.09
C ALA A 373 -20.01 5.64 11.33
N ALA A 374 -20.56 6.83 11.55
CA ALA A 374 -21.48 7.09 12.66
C ALA A 374 -22.84 6.42 12.48
N ARG A 375 -23.38 6.36 11.26
CA ARG A 375 -24.67 5.70 10.96
C ARG A 375 -24.61 4.19 11.07
N ALA A 376 -23.44 3.60 10.83
CA ALA A 376 -23.26 2.16 10.91
C ALA A 376 -23.48 1.63 12.34
N ASP A 377 -23.08 2.41 13.35
CA ASP A 377 -23.22 2.07 14.78
C ASP A 377 -22.77 0.63 15.08
N GLY A 378 -21.49 0.36 14.79
CA GLY A 378 -20.98 -1.01 14.84
C GLY A 378 -19.57 -1.21 14.30
N ASP A 379 -19.31 -2.41 13.82
CA ASP A 379 -17.98 -2.87 13.38
C ASP A 379 -17.73 -2.65 11.88
N VAL A 380 -16.60 -3.16 11.38
CA VAL A 380 -16.24 -3.16 9.96
C VAL A 380 -17.40 -3.69 9.09
N THR A 381 -18.12 -4.72 9.55
CA THR A 381 -19.24 -5.34 8.84
C THR A 381 -20.40 -4.36 8.64
N ASP A 382 -20.74 -3.64 9.70
CA ASP A 382 -21.82 -2.66 9.68
C ASP A 382 -21.43 -1.46 8.81
N ARG A 383 -20.17 -1.01 8.87
CA ARG A 383 -19.64 0.08 8.04
C ARG A 383 -19.71 -0.22 6.55
N TYR A 384 -19.24 -1.38 6.09
CA TYR A 384 -19.29 -1.68 4.65
C TYR A 384 -20.73 -1.90 4.14
N ARG A 385 -21.62 -2.41 5.00
CA ARG A 385 -23.05 -2.53 4.66
C ARG A 385 -23.73 -1.17 4.59
N GLN A 386 -23.32 -0.24 5.45
CA GLN A 386 -23.76 1.15 5.39
C GLN A 386 -23.30 1.82 4.09
N TRP A 387 -22.05 1.62 3.65
CA TRP A 387 -21.61 2.07 2.31
C TRP A 387 -22.46 1.48 1.19
N LEU A 388 -22.75 0.18 1.21
CA LEU A 388 -23.61 -0.44 0.20
C LEU A 388 -25.02 0.17 0.16
N ALA A 389 -25.59 0.48 1.33
CA ALA A 389 -26.88 1.18 1.43
C ALA A 389 -26.80 2.61 0.86
N ASP A 390 -25.73 3.33 1.17
CA ASP A 390 -25.48 4.69 0.69
C ASP A 390 -25.27 4.73 -0.83
N ILE A 391 -24.46 3.82 -1.39
CA ILE A 391 -24.25 3.70 -2.84
C ILE A 391 -25.59 3.44 -3.57
N ARG A 392 -26.45 2.57 -3.04
CA ARG A 392 -27.78 2.31 -3.65
C ARG A 392 -28.67 3.54 -3.66
N ARG A 393 -28.71 4.27 -2.55
CA ARG A 393 -29.46 5.52 -2.42
C ARG A 393 -28.94 6.55 -3.43
N ASP A 394 -27.62 6.72 -3.49
CA ASP A 394 -26.98 7.74 -4.32
C ASP A 394 -27.11 7.45 -5.81
N VAL A 395 -26.98 6.19 -6.24
CA VAL A 395 -27.27 5.78 -7.63
C VAL A 395 -28.71 6.11 -8.04
N GLY A 396 -29.66 6.06 -7.11
CA GLY A 396 -31.05 6.47 -7.36
C GLY A 396 -31.26 7.99 -7.40
N GLN A 397 -30.24 8.79 -7.04
CA GLN A 397 -30.31 10.25 -6.95
C GLN A 397 -29.43 10.97 -7.98
N MET A 398 -28.68 10.27 -8.82
CA MET A 398 -27.69 10.85 -9.74
C MET A 398 -28.26 11.86 -10.75
N GLU A 399 -29.54 11.74 -11.07
CA GLU A 399 -30.25 12.61 -12.01
C GLU A 399 -31.08 13.70 -11.30
N GLN A 400 -30.95 13.86 -9.98
CA GLN A 400 -31.68 14.86 -9.21
C GLN A 400 -31.16 16.28 -9.50
N PRO A 401 -32.00 17.16 -10.10
CA PRO A 401 -31.57 18.50 -10.51
C PRO A 401 -31.64 19.54 -9.40
N SER A 402 -32.18 19.17 -8.23
CA SER A 402 -32.32 20.07 -7.09
C SER A 402 -30.97 20.60 -6.61
N PRO A 403 -30.88 21.86 -6.16
CA PRO A 403 -29.64 22.40 -5.61
C PRO A 403 -29.26 21.66 -4.33
N MET A 404 -27.99 21.32 -4.21
CA MET A 404 -27.37 20.75 -3.02
C MET A 404 -27.41 21.76 -1.86
N ARG A 405 -27.55 21.26 -0.63
CA ARG A 405 -27.47 22.02 0.61
C ARG A 405 -26.50 21.35 1.56
N LEU A 406 -25.40 22.03 1.91
CA LEU A 406 -24.36 21.50 2.81
C LEU A 406 -24.89 20.99 4.17
N ALA A 407 -25.98 21.59 4.67
CA ALA A 407 -26.61 21.19 5.93
C ALA A 407 -27.40 19.86 5.84
N VAL A 408 -27.63 19.33 4.64
CA VAL A 408 -28.44 18.11 4.40
C VAL A 408 -27.67 17.08 3.58
N ASP A 409 -26.90 17.52 2.60
CA ASP A 409 -26.15 16.68 1.68
C ASP A 409 -24.75 16.41 2.22
N GLU A 410 -24.63 15.29 2.92
CA GLU A 410 -23.38 14.84 3.52
C GLU A 410 -22.29 14.48 2.49
N SER A 411 -21.03 14.75 2.81
CA SER A 411 -19.87 14.32 2.01
C SER A 411 -19.56 12.82 2.22
N PRO A 412 -18.64 12.22 1.45
CA PRO A 412 -18.36 10.77 1.56
C PRO A 412 -17.98 10.29 2.95
N ARG A 413 -17.26 11.10 3.74
CA ARG A 413 -16.78 10.75 5.09
C ARG A 413 -17.63 11.32 6.23
N GLY A 414 -18.57 12.21 5.92
CA GLY A 414 -19.40 12.86 6.94
C GLY A 414 -19.80 14.27 6.60
N TRP A 415 -20.34 14.98 7.58
CA TRP A 415 -20.78 16.36 7.40
C TRP A 415 -19.58 17.24 7.10
N TRP A 416 -19.61 17.91 5.94
CA TRP A 416 -18.55 18.85 5.58
C TRP A 416 -18.58 20.06 6.51
N ARG A 417 -17.44 20.36 7.15
CA ARG A 417 -17.24 21.56 7.96
C ARG A 417 -15.84 22.11 7.71
N ASN A 418 -15.75 23.41 7.36
CA ASN A 418 -14.49 24.05 7.01
C ASN A 418 -13.49 24.11 8.18
N ASP A 419 -13.96 24.09 9.43
CA ASP A 419 -13.12 24.13 10.63
C ASP A 419 -12.65 22.74 11.10
N ARG A 420 -13.39 21.70 10.73
CA ARG A 420 -13.14 20.33 11.15
C ARG A 420 -13.67 19.34 10.10
N PRO A 421 -12.83 18.95 9.13
CA PRO A 421 -13.26 18.08 8.06
C PRO A 421 -13.54 16.69 8.64
N PRO A 422 -14.46 15.90 8.05
CA PRO A 422 -14.88 14.63 8.63
C PRO A 422 -13.73 13.64 8.84
N SER A 423 -12.74 13.62 7.95
CA SER A 423 -11.57 12.74 8.11
C SER A 423 -10.71 13.05 9.33
N SER A 424 -10.73 14.27 9.87
CA SER A 424 -10.01 14.61 11.10
C SER A 424 -10.50 13.80 12.31
N ALA A 425 -11.82 13.63 12.44
CA ALA A 425 -12.41 12.85 13.53
C ALA A 425 -12.16 11.35 13.34
N LEU A 426 -12.16 10.85 12.09
CA LEU A 426 -11.83 9.47 11.78
C LEU A 426 -10.37 9.14 12.13
N ILE A 427 -9.44 10.04 11.80
CA ILE A 427 -8.01 9.88 12.11
C ILE A 427 -7.77 9.88 13.62
N ALA A 428 -8.40 10.81 14.35
CA ALA A 428 -8.29 10.90 15.80
C ALA A 428 -8.81 9.65 16.53
N LEU A 429 -9.69 8.87 15.90
CA LEU A 429 -10.24 7.64 16.45
C LEU A 429 -9.28 6.44 16.30
N LEU A 430 -8.35 6.48 15.35
CA LEU A 430 -7.51 5.32 14.98
C LEU A 430 -6.70 4.77 16.16
N PRO A 431 -5.91 5.55 16.93
CA PRO A 431 -5.12 5.02 18.04
C PRO A 431 -5.91 4.12 18.99
N GLY A 432 -7.08 4.61 19.44
CA GLY A 432 -7.95 3.88 20.37
C GLY A 432 -8.59 2.63 19.78
N LEU A 433 -8.75 2.54 18.47
CA LEU A 433 -9.30 1.35 17.79
C LEU A 433 -8.22 0.32 17.43
N LEU A 434 -6.97 0.76 17.29
CA LEU A 434 -5.86 -0.08 16.87
C LEU A 434 -5.14 -0.75 18.04
N ASN A 435 -5.18 -0.15 19.24
CA ASN A 435 -4.59 -0.76 20.43
C ASN A 435 -5.30 -2.08 20.78
N GLY A 436 -4.50 -3.14 20.96
CA GLY A 436 -4.97 -4.46 21.35
C GLY A 436 -5.61 -5.30 20.24
N VAL A 437 -5.47 -4.92 18.96
CA VAL A 437 -5.94 -5.74 17.83
C VAL A 437 -4.78 -6.33 17.03
N GLU A 438 -5.03 -7.44 16.35
CA GLU A 438 -4.08 -8.04 15.41
C GLU A 438 -3.83 -7.11 14.20
N LEU A 439 -2.65 -7.18 13.60
CA LEU A 439 -2.24 -6.34 12.46
C LEU A 439 -3.20 -6.45 11.27
N ALA A 440 -3.72 -7.65 11.01
CA ALA A 440 -4.72 -7.85 9.95
C ALA A 440 -6.04 -7.12 10.28
N ALA A 441 -6.49 -7.17 11.53
CA ALA A 441 -7.65 -6.42 12.02
C ALA A 441 -7.41 -4.91 11.96
N ALA A 442 -6.22 -4.43 12.33
CA ALA A 442 -5.82 -3.03 12.22
C ALA A 442 -5.98 -2.51 10.78
N ARG A 443 -5.50 -3.28 9.78
CA ARG A 443 -5.69 -2.93 8.36
C ARG A 443 -7.16 -2.88 7.95
N LEU A 444 -8.00 -3.80 8.43
CA LEU A 444 -9.44 -3.80 8.16
C LEU A 444 -10.14 -2.60 8.80
N ILE A 445 -9.74 -2.20 10.02
CA ILE A 445 -10.27 -1.00 10.70
C ILE A 445 -10.00 0.24 9.85
N VAL A 446 -8.73 0.47 9.49
CA VAL A 446 -8.34 1.63 8.66
C VAL A 446 -9.07 1.60 7.32
N ALA A 447 -9.11 0.46 6.63
CA ALA A 447 -9.79 0.34 5.33
C ALA A 447 -11.32 0.52 5.41
N SER A 448 -11.94 0.27 6.58
CA SER A 448 -13.39 0.45 6.80
C SER A 448 -13.80 1.85 7.25
N LEU A 449 -12.86 2.65 7.74
CA LEU A 449 -13.05 4.08 8.02
C LEU A 449 -12.65 4.92 6.80
N ASP A 450 -11.57 4.50 6.14
CA ASP A 450 -10.96 5.08 4.93
C ASP A 450 -10.87 6.62 4.99
N PRO A 451 -10.21 7.20 6.02
CA PRO A 451 -10.07 8.65 6.11
C PRO A 451 -9.36 9.21 4.87
N ASP A 452 -9.79 10.38 4.41
CA ASP A 452 -9.16 11.08 3.30
C ASP A 452 -8.32 12.26 3.81
N LEU A 453 -7.00 12.12 3.76
CA LEU A 453 -6.08 13.13 4.25
C LEU A 453 -6.09 14.39 3.39
N ASP A 454 -6.56 14.32 2.15
CA ASP A 454 -6.66 15.47 1.26
C ASP A 454 -7.73 16.47 1.79
N GLU A 455 -8.59 16.07 2.73
CA GLU A 455 -9.55 16.97 3.39
C GLU A 455 -8.92 17.88 4.46
N LEU A 456 -7.75 17.53 5.02
CA LEU A 456 -7.15 18.23 6.16
C LEU A 456 -6.56 19.62 5.83
N PRO A 457 -5.86 19.82 4.69
CA PRO A 457 -5.29 21.13 4.34
C PRO A 457 -6.36 22.21 4.12
N VAL A 458 -7.58 21.82 3.71
CA VAL A 458 -8.68 22.73 3.38
C VAL A 458 -9.08 23.63 4.55
N VAL A 459 -8.88 23.16 5.77
CA VAL A 459 -9.32 23.81 7.02
C VAL A 459 -8.39 24.93 7.49
N ARG A 460 -7.14 24.93 7.02
CA ARG A 460 -6.09 25.80 7.57
C ARG A 460 -5.79 27.02 6.69
N SER A 461 -6.41 27.13 5.52
CA SER A 461 -6.20 28.22 4.56
C SER A 461 -6.94 29.53 4.91
N GLU A 462 -7.95 29.51 5.79
CA GLU A 462 -8.74 30.71 6.14
C GLU A 462 -8.17 31.51 7.32
N VAL A 463 -7.27 30.93 8.13
CA VAL A 463 -6.74 31.59 9.34
C VAL A 463 -5.55 32.53 9.05
N GLY A 464 -5.00 32.49 7.83
CA GLY A 464 -3.84 33.30 7.42
C GLY A 464 -4.15 34.69 6.80
N ALA A 465 -5.42 35.04 6.57
CA ALA A 465 -5.79 36.28 5.87
C ALA A 465 -6.02 37.50 6.77
N CYS A 466 -5.77 37.40 8.08
CA CYS A 466 -5.79 38.52 9.03
C CYS A 466 -4.45 38.61 9.77
N GLY A 467 -3.47 39.27 9.16
CA GLY A 467 -2.20 39.67 9.77
C GLY A 467 -1.85 41.08 9.36
#